data_AF-A0A0C9QP07-F1
#
_entry.id   AF-A0A0C9QP07-F1
#
_cell.length_a   1.000
_cell.length_b   1.000
_cell.length_c   1.000
_cell.angle_alpha   90.00
_cell.angle_beta   90.00
_cell.angle_gamma   90.00
#
_symmetry.space_group_name_H-M   'P 1'
#
loop_
_entity.id
_entity.type
_entity.pdbx_description
1 polymer ?
#
loop_
_entity_poly.entity_id
_entity_poly.type
_entity_poly.pdbx_seq_one_letter_code
_entity_poly.pdbx_strand_id
1 'polypeptide(L)'
;MAPKNKENSASNKKKTKTAVIEYEDDDEDYRRRRDRNNQAVKRSRVKSKLRTQQTLERVNQLKTENELLEEKIKMLTKELGFLKDLFLAHAGSNQHTLSIQDIDLNALLADDSSTSQKSTTRL
;
A
#
# COMPACT_ATOMS: atom_id res chain seq x y z
N MET A 1 12.12 47.58 13.54
CA MET A 1 11.89 48.96 13.06
C MET A 1 13.12 49.39 12.28
N ALA A 2 12.95 49.82 11.02
CA ALA A 2 13.98 50.48 10.21
C ALA A 2 13.27 51.43 9.22
N PRO A 3 13.85 52.61 8.90
CA PRO A 3 13.09 53.77 8.42
C PRO A 3 12.95 53.84 6.88
N LYS A 4 11.85 54.46 6.45
CA LYS A 4 11.54 54.83 5.05
C LYS A 4 12.37 56.04 4.63
N ASN A 5 13.07 55.97 3.50
CA ASN A 5 13.62 57.15 2.85
C ASN A 5 12.73 57.55 1.66
N LYS A 6 12.00 58.66 1.83
CA LYS A 6 11.45 59.49 0.74
C LYS A 6 12.63 60.28 0.21
N GLU A 7 12.93 60.26 -1.09
CA GLU A 7 13.31 61.45 -1.88
C GLU A 7 13.28 61.08 -3.37
N ASN A 8 13.06 62.10 -4.20
CA ASN A 8 13.19 62.15 -5.66
C ASN A 8 11.97 61.75 -6.51
N SER A 9 10.96 62.61 -6.40
CA SER A 9 10.13 63.01 -7.53
C SER A 9 10.90 63.96 -8.47
N ALA A 10 10.66 63.78 -9.78
CA ALA A 10 11.01 64.66 -10.89
C ALA A 10 12.29 64.31 -11.67
N SER A 11 12.13 63.51 -12.74
CA SER A 11 12.58 63.85 -14.10
C SER A 11 12.64 62.62 -15.01
N ASN A 12 11.51 62.15 -15.58
CA ASN A 12 11.55 61.43 -16.86
C ASN A 12 10.16 61.24 -17.50
N LYS A 13 9.66 62.24 -18.22
CA LYS A 13 8.39 62.14 -18.97
C LYS A 13 8.55 61.72 -20.44
N LYS A 14 9.72 61.21 -20.88
CA LYS A 14 9.95 60.81 -22.29
C LYS A 14 10.52 59.40 -22.52
N LYS A 15 10.67 58.56 -21.48
CA LYS A 15 11.08 57.14 -21.58
C LYS A 15 9.97 56.14 -21.19
N THR A 16 8.72 56.58 -21.08
CA THR A 16 7.68 55.82 -20.37
C THR A 16 6.91 54.81 -21.23
N LYS A 17 6.93 54.86 -22.57
CA LYS A 17 6.12 53.92 -23.36
C LYS A 17 6.77 52.53 -23.48
N THR A 18 8.07 52.46 -23.73
CA THR A 18 8.78 51.17 -23.85
C THR A 18 9.01 50.51 -22.51
N ALA A 19 9.36 51.27 -21.48
CA ALA A 19 9.53 50.75 -20.13
C ALA A 19 8.22 50.24 -19.54
N VAL A 20 7.08 50.93 -19.73
CA VAL A 20 5.78 50.46 -19.23
C VAL A 20 5.35 49.16 -19.91
N ILE A 21 5.59 48.99 -21.20
CA ILE A 21 5.32 47.72 -21.90
C ILE A 21 6.18 46.59 -21.34
N GLU A 22 7.47 46.84 -21.07
CA GLU A 22 8.38 45.83 -20.50
C GLU A 22 8.01 45.46 -19.05
N TYR A 23 7.58 46.42 -18.23
CA TYR A 23 7.03 46.15 -16.89
C TYR A 23 5.67 45.42 -16.94
N GLU A 24 4.80 45.76 -17.89
CA GLU A 24 3.52 45.07 -18.10
C GLU A 24 3.70 43.63 -18.60
N ASP A 25 4.68 43.37 -19.49
CA ASP A 25 5.04 42.03 -19.96
C ASP A 25 5.64 41.18 -18.84
N ASP A 26 6.54 41.75 -18.01
CA ASP A 26 7.14 41.02 -16.88
C ASP A 26 6.09 40.76 -15.77
N ASP A 27 5.11 41.66 -15.61
CA ASP A 27 3.92 41.45 -14.78
C ASP A 27 3.01 40.35 -15.35
N GLU A 28 2.78 40.30 -16.66
CA GLU A 28 1.97 39.25 -17.29
C GLU A 28 2.67 37.88 -17.21
N ASP A 29 3.98 37.82 -17.45
CA ASP A 29 4.77 36.61 -17.29
C ASP A 29 4.88 36.17 -15.84
N TYR A 30 4.95 37.10 -14.89
CA TYR A 30 4.81 36.78 -13.47
C TYR A 30 3.45 36.15 -13.16
N ARG A 31 2.35 36.73 -13.66
CA ARG A 31 0.99 36.17 -13.49
C ARG A 31 0.88 34.76 -14.06
N ARG A 32 1.34 34.52 -15.28
CA ARG A 32 1.35 33.19 -15.90
C ARG A 32 2.16 32.17 -15.09
N ARG A 33 3.36 32.55 -14.61
CA ARG A 33 4.19 31.72 -13.71
C ARG A 33 3.45 31.40 -12.41
N ARG A 34 2.77 32.39 -11.82
CA ARG A 34 2.03 32.21 -10.57
C ARG A 34 0.82 31.31 -10.75
N ASP A 35 0.07 31.48 -11.82
CA ASP A 35 -1.09 30.65 -12.13
C ASP A 35 -0.68 29.20 -12.39
N ARG A 36 0.43 28.99 -13.11
CA ARG A 36 1.01 27.64 -13.29
C ARG A 36 1.43 27.02 -11.96
N ASN A 37 2.06 27.79 -11.07
CA ASN A 37 2.43 27.30 -9.74
C ASN A 37 1.19 26.96 -8.90
N ASN A 38 0.17 27.83 -8.89
CA ASN A 38 -1.08 27.60 -8.18
C ASN A 38 -1.77 26.32 -8.65
N GLN A 39 -1.80 26.08 -9.97
CA GLN A 39 -2.29 24.84 -10.55
C GLN A 39 -1.45 23.63 -10.10
N ALA A 40 -0.12 23.73 -10.13
CA ALA A 40 0.77 22.67 -9.70
C ALA A 40 0.58 22.32 -8.21
N VAL A 41 0.42 23.32 -7.34
CA VAL A 41 0.13 23.14 -5.91
C VAL A 41 -1.22 22.48 -5.72
N LYS A 42 -2.27 22.91 -6.43
CA LYS A 42 -3.60 22.28 -6.36
C LYS A 42 -3.54 20.81 -6.78
N ARG A 43 -2.86 20.52 -7.90
CA ARG A 43 -2.63 19.13 -8.36
C ARG A 43 -1.85 18.31 -7.35
N SER A 44 -0.79 18.86 -6.76
CA SER A 44 0.02 18.18 -5.73
C SER A 44 -0.80 17.83 -4.49
N ARG A 45 -1.59 18.79 -3.98
CA ARG A 45 -2.49 18.57 -2.83
C ARG A 45 -3.52 17.47 -3.11
N VAL A 46 -4.18 17.51 -4.27
CA VAL A 46 -5.15 16.49 -4.67
C VAL A 46 -4.49 15.12 -4.79
N LYS A 47 -3.30 15.05 -5.42
CA LYS A 47 -2.54 13.80 -5.56
C LYS A 47 -2.15 13.21 -4.20
N SER A 48 -1.71 14.04 -3.26
CA SER A 48 -1.39 13.60 -1.90
C SER A 48 -2.63 13.08 -1.17
N LYS A 49 -3.75 13.80 -1.23
CA LYS A 49 -5.02 13.35 -0.63
C LYS A 49 -5.51 12.04 -1.25
N LEU A 50 -5.45 11.91 -2.57
CA LEU A 50 -5.84 10.69 -3.28
C LEU A 50 -4.96 9.50 -2.88
N ARG A 51 -3.64 9.69 -2.78
CA ARG A 51 -2.73 8.64 -2.33
C ARG A 51 -3.11 8.12 -0.94
N THR A 52 -3.36 9.03 0.00
CA THR A 52 -3.80 8.65 1.36
C THR A 52 -5.11 7.88 1.33
N GLN A 53 -6.09 8.32 0.53
CA GLN A 53 -7.37 7.64 0.37
C GLN A 53 -7.20 6.23 -0.22
N GLN A 54 -6.40 6.08 -1.27
CA GLN A 54 -6.11 4.80 -1.91
C GLN A 54 -5.38 3.84 -0.96
N THR A 55 -4.45 4.34 -0.16
CA THR A 55 -3.78 3.51 0.85
C THR A 55 -4.78 3.01 1.90
N LEU A 56 -5.67 3.88 2.39
CA LEU A 56 -6.70 3.49 3.35
C LEU A 56 -7.66 2.45 2.78
N GLU A 57 -8.09 2.65 1.53
CA GLU A 57 -8.94 1.69 0.82
C GLU A 57 -8.24 0.34 0.65
N ARG A 58 -6.97 0.32 0.24
CA ARG A 58 -6.18 -0.91 0.10
C ARG A 58 -6.01 -1.64 1.43
N VAL A 59 -5.79 -0.91 2.52
CA VAL A 59 -5.70 -1.51 3.86
C VAL A 59 -7.04 -2.15 4.24
N ASN A 60 -8.16 -1.51 3.96
CA ASN A 60 -9.47 -2.09 4.23
C ASN A 60 -9.74 -3.34 3.37
N GLN A 61 -9.41 -3.30 2.08
CA GLN A 61 -9.51 -4.47 1.20
C GLN A 61 -8.68 -5.66 1.73
N LEU A 62 -7.44 -5.40 2.14
CA LEU A 62 -6.57 -6.44 2.71
C LEU A 62 -7.11 -6.99 4.04
N LYS A 63 -7.73 -6.15 4.88
CA LYS A 63 -8.38 -6.61 6.12
C LYS A 63 -9.54 -7.55 5.80
N THR A 64 -10.43 -7.16 4.88
CA THR A 64 -11.55 -8.00 4.48
C THR A 64 -11.11 -9.32 3.84
N GLU A 65 -10.05 -9.28 3.02
CA GLU A 65 -9.49 -10.49 2.42
C GLU A 65 -8.87 -11.42 3.48
N ASN A 66 -8.14 -10.86 4.45
CA ASN A 66 -7.60 -11.64 5.57
C ASN A 66 -8.71 -12.30 6.40
N GLU A 67 -9.79 -11.58 6.71
CA GLU A 67 -10.93 -12.15 7.45
C GLU A 67 -11.55 -13.35 6.69
N LEU A 68 -11.77 -13.20 5.38
CA LEU A 68 -12.28 -14.30 4.53
C LEU A 68 -11.31 -15.49 4.47
N LEU A 69 -10.00 -15.23 4.37
CA LEU A 69 -8.99 -16.28 4.38
C LEU A 69 -8.93 -17.00 5.73
N GLU A 70 -9.02 -16.28 6.84
CA GLU A 70 -9.09 -16.87 8.18
C GLU A 70 -10.32 -17.75 8.37
N GLU A 71 -11.49 -17.31 7.89
CA GLU A 71 -12.71 -18.13 7.90
C GLU A 71 -12.54 -19.40 7.06
N LYS A 72 -11.94 -19.29 5.88
CA LYS A 72 -11.65 -20.45 5.02
C LYS A 72 -10.69 -21.42 5.69
N ILE A 73 -9.63 -20.93 6.34
CA ILE A 73 -8.69 -21.77 7.12
C ILE A 73 -9.43 -22.48 8.25
N LYS A 74 -10.26 -21.75 9.02
CA LYS A 74 -11.07 -22.33 10.11
C LYS A 74 -12.01 -23.43 9.59
N MET A 75 -12.69 -23.21 8.47
CA MET A 75 -13.57 -24.19 7.85
C MET A 75 -12.81 -25.45 7.42
N LEU A 76 -11.72 -25.29 6.66
CA LEU A 76 -10.89 -26.42 6.21
C LEU A 76 -10.28 -27.19 7.40
N THR A 77 -9.91 -26.49 8.48
CA THR A 77 -9.39 -27.13 9.70
C THR A 77 -10.46 -27.99 10.36
N LYS A 78 -11.71 -27.53 10.40
CA LYS A 78 -12.85 -28.32 10.91
C LYS A 78 -13.15 -29.51 10.02
N GLU A 79 -13.16 -29.34 8.71
CA GLU A 79 -13.36 -30.44 7.76
C GLU A 79 -12.28 -31.52 7.89
N LEU A 80 -11.02 -31.10 8.04
CA LEU A 80 -9.91 -32.02 8.26
C LEU A 80 -10.02 -32.73 9.60
N GLY A 81 -10.41 -32.03 10.67
CA GLY A 81 -10.70 -32.62 11.98
C GLY A 81 -11.81 -33.66 11.90
N PHE A 82 -12.93 -33.31 11.27
CA PHE A 82 -14.06 -34.22 11.05
C PHE A 82 -13.64 -35.48 10.27
N LEU A 83 -12.83 -35.32 9.22
CA LEU A 83 -12.35 -36.45 8.45
C LEU A 83 -11.43 -37.35 9.28
N LYS A 84 -10.52 -36.77 10.07
CA LYS A 84 -9.68 -37.53 11.02
C LYS A 84 -10.52 -38.32 12.01
N ASP A 85 -11.51 -37.68 12.62
CA ASP A 85 -12.40 -38.31 13.59
C ASP A 85 -13.22 -39.44 12.95
N LEU A 86 -13.67 -39.26 11.71
CA LEU A 86 -14.38 -40.29 10.95
C LEU A 86 -13.49 -41.51 10.66
N PHE A 87 -12.23 -41.28 10.24
CA PHE A 87 -11.26 -42.36 10.02
C PHE A 87 -10.94 -43.11 11.31
N LEU A 88 -10.72 -42.39 12.42
CA LEU A 88 -10.48 -42.97 13.73
C LEU A 88 -11.66 -43.80 14.23
N ALA A 89 -12.89 -43.30 14.07
CA ALA A 89 -14.10 -44.03 14.46
C ALA A 89 -14.31 -45.30 13.63
N HIS A 90 -14.07 -45.25 12.32
CA HIS A 90 -14.23 -46.40 11.43
C HIS A 90 -13.12 -47.46 11.61
N ALA A 91 -11.88 -47.02 11.87
CA ALA A 91 -10.78 -47.91 12.25
C ALA A 91 -10.98 -48.51 13.66
N GLY A 92 -11.62 -47.80 14.58
CA GLY A 92 -12.00 -48.29 15.91
C GLY A 92 -13.19 -49.26 15.91
N SER A 93 -14.10 -49.16 14.93
CA SER A 93 -15.29 -50.04 14.82
C SER A 93 -15.04 -51.35 14.10
N ASN A 94 -14.03 -51.43 13.22
CA ASN A 94 -13.72 -52.64 12.46
C ASN A 94 -12.60 -53.46 13.16
N GLN A 95 -12.98 -54.25 14.16
CA GLN A 95 -12.11 -55.26 14.82
C GLN A 95 -11.74 -56.47 13.93
N HIS A 96 -11.72 -56.30 12.61
CA HIS A 96 -11.27 -57.29 11.62
C HIS A 96 -11.08 -56.46 10.35
N THR A 97 -9.91 -56.02 9.93
CA THR A 97 -8.82 -56.85 9.41
C THR A 97 -7.54 -56.02 9.36
N LEU A 98 -6.48 -56.50 10.02
CA LEU A 98 -5.11 -55.95 10.08
C LEU A 98 -4.85 -55.10 11.33
N SER A 99 -4.16 -55.75 12.28
CA SER A 99 -3.53 -55.17 13.46
C SER A 99 -2.78 -53.89 13.08
N ILE A 100 -3.34 -52.74 13.47
CA ILE A 100 -2.72 -51.42 13.27
C ILE A 100 -1.62 -51.14 14.30
N GLN A 101 -1.45 -52.02 15.30
CA GLN A 101 -0.37 -51.93 16.28
C GLN A 101 1.02 -52.08 15.63
N ASP A 102 1.08 -52.59 14.39
CA ASP A 102 2.33 -52.85 13.66
C ASP A 102 2.70 -51.76 12.65
N ILE A 103 1.86 -50.71 12.47
CA ILE A 103 2.20 -49.59 11.59
C ILE A 103 2.73 -48.44 12.46
N ASP A 104 4.05 -48.41 12.62
CA ASP A 104 4.74 -47.34 13.35
C ASP A 104 4.59 -46.00 12.61
N LEU A 105 3.60 -45.22 13.05
CA LEU A 105 3.32 -43.87 12.55
C LEU A 105 4.52 -42.92 12.70
N ASN A 106 5.44 -43.16 13.64
CA ASN A 106 6.64 -42.33 13.78
C ASN A 106 7.61 -42.52 12.60
N ALA A 107 7.67 -43.72 12.03
CA ALA A 107 8.51 -44.00 10.85
C ALA A 107 7.94 -43.37 9.58
N LEU A 108 6.60 -43.27 9.46
CA LEU A 108 5.94 -42.63 8.31
C LEU A 108 5.94 -41.09 8.41
N LEU A 109 5.95 -40.55 9.63
CA LEU A 109 6.01 -39.11 9.93
C LEU A 109 7.43 -38.57 10.09
N ALA A 110 8.46 -39.42 10.01
CA ALA A 110 9.85 -39.00 9.92
C ALA A 110 10.11 -38.38 8.54
N ASP A 111 9.51 -37.21 8.34
CA ASP A 111 9.69 -36.36 7.17
C ASP A 111 11.15 -35.89 7.15
N ASP A 112 11.79 -36.16 6.02
CA ASP A 112 13.18 -35.82 5.72
C ASP A 112 13.33 -34.30 5.81
N SER A 113 13.87 -33.83 6.93
CA SER A 113 14.11 -32.40 7.28
C SER A 113 14.97 -31.61 6.27
N SER A 114 15.30 -32.18 5.11
CA SER A 114 16.15 -31.64 4.07
C SER A 114 15.44 -30.76 3.01
N THR A 115 14.09 -30.76 2.93
CA THR A 115 13.35 -30.04 1.87
C THR A 115 12.97 -28.59 2.19
N SER A 116 13.09 -28.12 3.44
CA SER A 116 12.62 -26.77 3.83
C SER A 116 13.64 -25.63 3.63
N GLN A 117 14.92 -25.93 3.39
CA GLN A 117 15.98 -24.89 3.36
C GLN A 117 16.29 -24.30 1.96
N LYS A 118 15.69 -24.76 0.84
CA LYS A 118 16.11 -24.35 -0.51
C LYS A 118 15.37 -23.13 -1.13
N SER A 119 14.33 -22.59 -0.51
CA SER A 119 13.50 -21.55 -1.16
C SER A 119 13.76 -20.09 -0.72
N THR A 120 14.70 -19.83 0.20
CA THR A 120 14.94 -18.47 0.76
C THR A 120 16.22 -17.80 0.26
N THR A 121 16.66 -18.06 -0.97
CA THR A 121 17.71 -17.25 -1.62
C THR A 121 17.11 -16.49 -2.80
N ARG A 122 16.66 -15.25 -2.56
CA ARG A 122 16.44 -14.23 -3.60
C ARG A 122 17.45 -13.11 -3.41
N LEU A 123 18.26 -12.89 -4.45
CA LEU A 123 18.93 -11.63 -4.77
C LEU A 123 17.98 -10.77 -5.62
#